data_AF-A0A3B3ZAR2-F1
#
_entry.id   AF-A0A3B3ZAR2-F1
#
_cell.length_a   1.000
_cell.length_b   1.000
_cell.length_c   1.000
_cell.angle_alpha   90.00
_cell.angle_beta   90.00
_cell.angle_gamma   90.00
#
_symmetry.space_group_name_H-M   'P 1'
#
loop_
_entity.id
_entity.type
_entity.pdbx_description
1 polymer ?
#
loop_
_entity_poly.entity_id
_entity_poly.type
_entity_poly.pdbx_seq_one_letter_code
_entity_poly.pdbx_strand_id
1 'polypeptide(L)'
;MLLLTLLFVSSAVATPLLGTEQCARGPPYWCQNVKTASLCGAVPHCQQNVWNKPQLKTVPCDLCKEVAIVVEQILKDNATEGEILGYLEKACQLIPDEGLTAQCKEIVDSYYPILIGIITGDKCTCLVLTNRSTILLNMV
;
A
#
# COMPACT_ATOMS: atom_id res chain seq x y z
N MET A 1 -51.56 29.69 7.56
CA MET A 1 -50.72 30.29 6.51
C MET A 1 -49.30 30.33 7.05
N LEU A 2 -48.51 29.32 6.68
CA LEU A 2 -47.40 29.45 5.70
C LEU A 2 -46.13 29.89 6.44
N LEU A 3 -44.95 29.26 6.40
CA LEU A 3 -44.30 28.15 5.68
C LEU A 3 -42.99 27.94 6.50
N LEU A 4 -42.53 26.71 6.82
CA LEU A 4 -41.56 25.95 6.00
C LEU A 4 -40.35 26.84 5.60
N THR A 5 -39.13 26.66 6.09
CA THR A 5 -38.23 25.52 5.87
C THR A 5 -37.04 25.59 6.86
N LEU A 6 -36.71 24.53 7.59
CA LEU A 6 -35.71 23.51 7.20
C LEU A 6 -34.38 24.10 6.72
N LEU A 7 -33.59 24.66 7.64
CA LEU A 7 -32.14 24.53 7.57
C LEU A 7 -31.71 23.61 8.71
N PHE A 8 -31.87 22.30 8.47
CA PHE A 8 -30.97 21.33 9.07
C PHE A 8 -29.58 21.68 8.53
N VAL A 9 -28.88 22.58 9.22
CA VAL A 9 -27.44 22.64 9.10
C VAL A 9 -26.97 21.34 9.73
N SER A 10 -26.77 20.32 8.89
CA SER A 10 -25.96 19.17 9.27
C SER A 10 -24.58 19.71 9.57
N SER A 11 -24.35 20.16 10.79
CA SER A 11 -23.01 20.20 11.35
C SER A 11 -22.57 18.75 11.35
N ALA A 12 -21.86 18.36 10.29
CA ALA A 12 -20.95 17.24 10.34
C ALA A 12 -20.02 17.56 11.50
N VAL A 13 -20.35 17.05 12.68
CA VAL A 13 -19.45 17.03 13.82
C VAL A 13 -18.35 16.09 13.36
N ALA A 14 -17.31 16.66 12.76
CA ALA A 14 -16.05 15.97 12.58
C ALA A 14 -15.61 15.60 14.00
N THR A 15 -15.90 14.36 14.40
CA THR A 15 -15.28 13.79 15.58
C THR A 15 -13.79 13.87 15.31
N PRO A 16 -12.98 14.52 16.17
CA PRO A 16 -11.55 14.58 15.94
C PRO A 16 -11.05 13.14 16.05
N LEU A 17 -10.80 12.51 14.89
CA LEU A 17 -10.04 11.28 14.84
C LEU A 17 -8.66 11.67 15.34
N LEU A 18 -8.35 11.25 16.57
CA LEU A 18 -7.14 11.62 17.28
C LEU A 18 -5.92 11.30 16.38
N GLY A 19 -5.34 12.32 15.74
CA GLY A 19 -4.23 12.19 14.80
C GLY A 19 -4.43 12.74 13.37
N THR A 20 -5.67 13.03 12.93
CA THR A 20 -5.91 13.51 11.55
C THR A 20 -5.68 15.01 11.35
N GLU A 21 -5.53 15.79 12.42
CA GLU A 21 -5.14 17.22 12.40
C GLU A 21 -3.91 17.49 11.50
N GLN A 22 -3.05 16.49 11.42
CA GLN A 22 -1.75 16.57 10.77
C GLN A 22 -1.86 16.38 9.26
N CYS A 23 -2.97 15.82 8.76
CA CYS A 23 -3.26 15.68 7.33
C CYS A 23 -3.32 17.05 6.63
N ALA A 24 -3.66 18.12 7.36
CA ALA A 24 -3.65 19.51 6.87
C ALA A 24 -2.25 20.01 6.45
N ARG A 25 -1.17 19.32 6.84
CA ARG A 25 0.21 19.65 6.41
C ARG A 25 0.48 19.37 4.92
N GLY A 26 -0.45 18.73 4.22
CA GLY A 26 -0.38 18.55 2.77
C GLY A 26 0.48 17.36 2.31
N PRO A 27 0.62 17.17 0.98
CA PRO A 27 1.13 15.94 0.37
C PRO A 27 2.46 15.40 0.91
N PRO A 28 3.45 16.25 1.27
CA PRO A 28 4.68 15.76 1.88
C PRO A 28 4.47 14.98 3.18
N TYR A 29 3.44 15.30 3.96
CA TYR A 29 3.12 14.60 5.20
C TYR A 29 2.37 13.30 4.93
N TRP A 30 1.25 13.36 4.20
CA TRP A 30 0.41 12.19 4.01
C TRP A 30 1.00 11.18 3.01
N CYS A 31 1.88 11.59 2.09
CA CYS A 31 2.62 10.64 1.24
C CYS A 31 3.99 10.23 1.80
N GLN A 32 4.30 10.57 3.06
CA GLN A 32 5.54 10.15 3.70
C GLN A 32 5.63 8.62 3.83
N ASN A 33 4.51 7.96 4.14
CA ASN A 33 4.40 6.51 4.24
C ASN A 33 2.94 6.07 4.14
N VAL A 34 2.74 4.77 3.98
CA VAL A 34 1.43 4.12 3.83
C VAL A 34 0.50 4.38 5.01
N LYS A 35 1.00 4.29 6.25
CA LYS A 35 0.20 4.48 7.46
C LYS A 35 -0.44 5.87 7.49
N THR A 36 0.36 6.91 7.26
CA THR A 36 -0.15 8.29 7.24
C THR A 36 -1.08 8.52 6.04
N ALA A 37 -0.79 7.95 4.87
CA ALA A 37 -1.66 8.06 3.71
C ALA A 37 -3.03 7.41 3.95
N SER A 38 -3.06 6.25 4.61
CA SER A 38 -4.28 5.53 4.97
C SER A 38 -5.10 6.35 5.97
N LEU A 39 -4.46 6.84 7.04
CA LEU A 39 -5.09 7.68 8.05
C LEU A 39 -5.66 8.99 7.46
N CYS A 40 -5.02 9.54 6.43
CA CYS A 40 -5.49 10.73 5.73
C CYS A 40 -6.41 10.47 4.52
N GLY A 41 -6.81 9.21 4.25
CA GLY A 41 -7.69 8.86 3.12
C GLY A 41 -7.08 9.13 1.74
N ALA A 42 -5.76 9.03 1.65
CA ALA A 42 -4.96 9.69 0.63
C ALA A 42 -4.06 8.71 -0.16
N VAL A 43 -4.16 7.42 0.17
CA VAL A 43 -3.46 6.30 -0.48
C VAL A 43 -3.54 6.34 -2.01
N PRO A 44 -4.72 6.53 -2.65
CA PRO A 44 -4.80 6.51 -4.11
C PRO A 44 -3.98 7.64 -4.75
N HIS A 45 -3.99 8.82 -4.16
CA HIS A 45 -3.19 9.95 -4.65
C HIS A 45 -1.69 9.68 -4.47
N CYS A 46 -1.27 9.20 -3.31
CA CYS A 46 0.15 8.89 -3.07
C CYS A 46 0.65 7.77 -3.99
N GLN A 47 -0.12 6.70 -4.17
CA GLN A 47 0.21 5.63 -5.10
C GLN A 47 0.42 6.20 -6.51
N GLN A 48 -0.58 6.89 -7.07
CA GLN A 48 -0.52 7.31 -8.47
C GLN A 48 0.48 8.45 -8.74
N ASN A 49 0.66 9.37 -7.79
CA ASN A 49 1.33 10.64 -8.05
C ASN A 49 2.67 10.80 -7.33
N VAL A 50 3.00 9.91 -6.38
CA VAL A 50 4.21 10.03 -5.55
C VAL A 50 5.02 8.74 -5.52
N TRP A 51 4.42 7.61 -5.13
CA TRP A 51 5.11 6.33 -4.97
C TRP A 51 5.31 5.58 -6.29
N ASN A 52 4.34 5.64 -7.22
CA ASN A 52 4.49 5.05 -8.55
C ASN A 52 5.23 5.97 -9.53
N LYS A 53 5.74 7.14 -9.08
CA LYS A 53 6.68 7.88 -9.91
C LYS A 53 7.98 7.07 -9.98
N PRO A 54 8.50 6.76 -11.18
CA PRO A 54 9.78 6.08 -11.31
C PRO A 54 10.89 7.01 -10.83
N GLN A 55 11.16 7.01 -9.53
CA GLN A 55 12.41 7.53 -8.97
C GLN A 55 13.45 6.46 -9.26
N LEU A 56 14.08 6.53 -10.43
CA LEU A 56 15.05 5.56 -10.91
C LEU A 56 16.34 5.63 -10.07
N LYS A 57 16.29 5.12 -8.84
CA LYS A 57 17.46 4.47 -8.24
C LYS A 57 17.35 3.02 -8.68
N THR A 58 17.94 2.72 -9.84
CA THR A 58 17.94 1.37 -10.40
C THR A 58 18.53 0.40 -9.39
N VAL A 59 17.73 -0.58 -8.96
CA VAL A 59 18.23 -1.74 -8.24
C VAL A 59 19.13 -2.51 -9.22
N PRO A 60 20.38 -2.86 -8.84
CA PRO A 60 21.24 -3.68 -9.69
C PRO A 60 20.51 -4.96 -10.12
N CYS A 61 20.60 -5.29 -11.41
CA CYS A 61 19.84 -6.40 -11.97
C CYS A 61 20.14 -7.74 -11.28
N ASP A 62 21.37 -7.96 -10.83
CA ASP A 62 21.75 -9.22 -10.18
C ASP A 62 21.09 -9.37 -8.80
N LEU A 63 20.98 -8.27 -8.04
CA LEU A 63 20.23 -8.27 -6.77
C LEU A 63 18.73 -8.49 -7.01
N CYS A 64 18.16 -7.86 -8.05
CA CYS A 64 16.76 -8.08 -8.42
C CYS A 64 16.49 -9.53 -8.85
N LYS A 65 17.41 -10.16 -9.59
CA LYS A 65 17.31 -11.60 -9.94
C LYS A 65 17.33 -12.49 -8.71
N GLU A 66 18.26 -12.27 -7.78
CA GLU A 66 18.34 -13.06 -6.56
C GLU A 66 17.05 -12.95 -5.72
N VAL A 67 16.54 -11.72 -5.55
CA VAL A 67 15.28 -11.47 -4.83
C VAL A 67 14.09 -12.08 -5.56
N ALA A 68 14.01 -11.94 -6.89
CA ALA A 68 12.94 -12.51 -7.69
C ALA A 68 12.91 -14.05 -7.58
N ILE A 69 14.06 -14.72 -7.64
CA ILE A 69 14.17 -16.18 -7.46
C ILE A 69 13.64 -16.60 -6.09
N VAL A 70 13.99 -15.87 -5.03
CA VAL A 70 13.51 -16.17 -3.67
C VAL A 70 11.99 -15.96 -3.58
N VAL A 71 11.48 -14.86 -4.12
CA VAL A 71 10.05 -14.56 -4.14
C VAL A 71 9.28 -15.60 -4.94
N GLU A 72 9.75 -15.99 -6.12
CA GLU A 72 9.15 -17.07 -6.93
C GLU A 72 9.17 -18.41 -6.19
N GLN A 73 10.25 -18.73 -5.48
CA GLN A 73 10.30 -19.95 -4.67
C GLN A 73 9.29 -19.95 -3.52
N ILE A 74 9.01 -18.79 -2.94
CA ILE A 74 8.00 -18.62 -1.89
C ILE A 74 6.57 -18.63 -2.49
N LEU A 75 6.41 -18.10 -3.71
CA LEU A 75 5.15 -18.04 -4.46
C LEU A 75 4.94 -19.23 -5.41
N LYS A 76 5.73 -20.31 -5.27
CA LYS A 76 5.67 -21.48 -6.16
C LYS A 76 4.34 -22.23 -6.09
N ASP A 77 3.65 -22.12 -4.97
CA ASP A 77 2.28 -22.58 -4.85
C ASP A 77 1.42 -21.54 -5.58
N ASN A 78 0.49 -21.96 -6.46
CA ASN A 78 -0.44 -21.08 -7.17
C ASN A 78 -1.44 -20.41 -6.21
N ALA A 79 -0.93 -19.75 -5.18
CA ALA A 79 -1.67 -19.07 -4.15
C ALA A 79 -2.29 -17.82 -4.77
N THR A 80 -3.60 -17.80 -4.73
CA THR A 80 -4.40 -16.62 -5.03
C THR A 80 -4.14 -15.53 -3.99
N GLU A 81 -4.42 -14.28 -4.33
CA GLU A 81 -4.38 -13.16 -3.38
C GLU A 81 -5.18 -13.51 -2.10
N GLY A 82 -6.36 -14.10 -2.25
CA GLY A 82 -7.18 -14.53 -1.11
C GLY A 82 -6.49 -15.56 -0.20
N GLU A 83 -5.70 -16.48 -0.77
CA GLU A 83 -4.94 -17.46 0.00
C GLU A 83 -3.79 -16.80 0.77
N ILE A 84 -3.06 -15.87 0.14
CA ILE A 84 -1.99 -15.11 0.80
C ILE A 84 -2.54 -14.28 1.96
N LEU A 85 -3.66 -13.58 1.75
CA LEU A 85 -4.35 -12.85 2.82
C LEU A 85 -4.75 -13.80 3.95
N GLY A 86 -5.33 -14.97 3.61
CA GLY A 86 -5.72 -15.97 4.60
C GLY A 86 -4.55 -16.51 5.43
N TYR A 87 -3.35 -16.65 4.85
CA TYR A 87 -2.15 -17.01 5.60
C TYR A 87 -1.71 -15.91 6.57
N LEU A 88 -1.74 -14.65 6.13
CA LEU A 88 -1.39 -13.50 6.98
C LEU A 88 -2.38 -13.33 8.14
N GLU A 89 -3.67 -13.48 7.89
CA GLU A 89 -4.70 -13.44 8.94
C GLU A 89 -4.55 -14.58 9.95
N LYS A 90 -4.24 -15.80 9.48
CA LYS A 90 -3.96 -16.95 10.35
C LYS A 90 -2.70 -16.73 11.18
N ALA A 91 -1.65 -16.12 10.61
CA ALA A 91 -0.45 -15.79 11.34
C ALA A 91 -0.74 -14.83 12.51
N CYS A 92 -1.62 -13.84 12.31
CA CYS A 92 -2.06 -12.97 13.41
C CYS A 92 -2.80 -13.73 14.52
N GLN A 93 -3.51 -14.83 14.21
CA GLN A 93 -4.22 -15.64 15.22
C GLN A 93 -3.28 -16.49 16.09
N LEU A 94 -2.01 -16.65 15.71
CA LEU A 94 -1.00 -17.36 16.51
C LEU A 94 -0.44 -16.50 17.65
N ILE A 95 -0.77 -15.20 17.67
CA ILE A 95 -0.30 -14.26 18.68
C ILE A 95 -1.17 -14.43 19.94
N PRO A 96 -0.61 -14.80 21.11
CA PRO A 96 -1.40 -15.06 22.31
C PRO A 96 -2.01 -13.79 22.93
N ASP A 97 -1.40 -12.64 22.68
CA ASP A 97 -1.86 -11.34 23.19
C ASP A 97 -2.91 -10.73 22.25
N GLU A 98 -4.09 -10.42 22.79
CA GLU A 98 -5.19 -9.87 22.00
C GLU A 98 -4.88 -8.47 21.45
N GLY A 99 -4.14 -7.65 22.20
CA GLY A 99 -3.75 -6.31 21.77
C GLY A 99 -2.78 -6.34 20.58
N LEU A 100 -1.85 -7.29 20.57
CA LEU A 100 -0.93 -7.53 19.46
C LEU A 100 -1.63 -8.23 18.28
N THR A 101 -2.60 -9.10 18.53
CA THR A 101 -3.45 -9.70 17.50
C THR A 101 -4.22 -8.63 16.73
N ALA A 102 -4.83 -7.68 17.43
CA ALA A 102 -5.56 -6.57 16.83
C ALA A 102 -4.63 -5.69 15.99
N GLN A 103 -3.45 -5.34 16.51
CA GLN A 103 -2.44 -4.57 15.78
C GLN A 103 -1.92 -5.32 14.54
N CYS A 104 -1.72 -6.63 14.63
CA CYS A 104 -1.32 -7.45 13.50
C CYS A 104 -2.37 -7.39 12.38
N LYS A 105 -3.65 -7.57 12.73
CA LYS A 105 -4.75 -7.49 11.76
C LYS A 105 -4.84 -6.11 11.11
N GLU A 106 -4.71 -5.04 11.88
CA GLU A 106 -4.68 -3.67 11.34
C GLU A 106 -3.54 -3.48 10.33
N ILE A 107 -2.36 -4.05 10.62
CA ILE A 107 -1.21 -4.02 9.70
C ILE A 107 -1.51 -4.82 8.43
N VAL A 108 -2.06 -6.03 8.56
CA VAL A 108 -2.44 -6.86 7.41
C VAL A 108 -3.43 -6.08 6.55
N ASP A 109 -4.52 -5.57 7.12
CA ASP A 109 -5.56 -4.84 6.37
C ASP A 109 -5.03 -3.57 5.70
N SER A 110 -4.10 -2.84 6.34
CA SER A 110 -3.56 -1.58 5.83
C SER A 110 -2.51 -1.78 4.73
N TYR A 111 -1.65 -2.78 4.89
CA TYR A 111 -0.49 -2.96 4.00
C TYR A 111 -0.72 -4.03 2.93
N TYR A 112 -1.52 -5.06 3.19
CA TYR A 112 -1.81 -6.13 2.25
C TYR A 112 -2.22 -5.64 0.84
N PRO A 113 -3.21 -4.74 0.67
CA PRO A 113 -3.63 -4.29 -0.67
C PRO A 113 -2.53 -3.52 -1.43
N ILE A 114 -1.57 -2.94 -0.70
CA ILE A 114 -0.45 -2.22 -1.29
C ILE A 114 0.66 -3.20 -1.65
N LEU A 115 0.98 -4.14 -0.77
CA LEU A 115 1.99 -5.17 -1.00
C LEU A 115 1.60 -6.08 -2.16
N ILE A 116 0.33 -6.53 -2.20
CA ILE A 116 -0.12 -7.39 -3.29
C ILE A 116 -0.13 -6.65 -4.63
N GLY A 117 -0.51 -5.36 -4.64
CA GLY A 117 -0.43 -4.52 -5.85
C GLY A 117 0.99 -4.31 -6.35
N ILE A 118 1.99 -4.29 -5.46
CA ILE A 118 3.42 -4.27 -5.84
C ILE A 118 3.85 -5.63 -6.38
N ILE A 119 3.44 -6.74 -5.74
CA ILE A 119 3.82 -8.10 -6.15
C ILE A 119 3.19 -8.49 -7.50
N THR A 120 1.93 -8.10 -7.73
CA THR A 120 1.22 -8.41 -8.98
C THR A 120 1.43 -7.36 -10.08
N GLY A 121 1.74 -6.11 -9.70
CA GLY A 121 1.94 -4.98 -10.63
C GLY A 121 3.40 -4.76 -11.06
N ASP A 122 4.37 -4.96 -10.16
CA ASP A 122 5.79 -4.75 -10.42
C ASP A 122 6.52 -6.09 -10.47
N LYS A 123 6.50 -6.72 -11.64
CA LYS A 123 7.60 -7.63 -11.98
C LYS A 123 8.88 -6.84 -11.84
N CYS A 124 9.86 -7.43 -11.15
CA CYS A 124 11.20 -6.89 -11.00
C CYS A 124 11.75 -6.50 -12.39
N THR A 125 11.58 -5.23 -12.78
CA THR A 125 11.84 -4.80 -14.16
C THR A 125 13.30 -4.44 -14.24
N CYS A 126 14.10 -5.33 -14.83
CA CYS A 126 15.49 -5.04 -15.12
C CYS A 126 15.56 -3.98 -16.23
N LEU A 127 15.82 -2.73 -15.85
CA LEU A 127 16.18 -1.69 -16.80
C LEU A 127 17.65 -1.85 -17.16
N VAL A 128 17.94 -2.54 -18.26
CA VAL A 128 19.29 -2.52 -18.84
C VAL A 128 19.46 -1.19 -19.57
N LEU A 129 20.18 -0.26 -18.93
CA LEU A 129 20.62 0.97 -19.59
C LEU A 129 21.75 0.62 -20.57
N THR A 130 21.44 0.35 -21.84
CA THR A 130 22.45 0.34 -22.90
C THR A 130 22.54 1.74 -23.54
N ASN A 131 23.74 2.13 -23.96
CA ASN A 131 24.11 3.50 -24.41
C ASN A 131 23.37 4.02 -25.67
N ARG A 132 22.25 3.39 -26.08
CA ARG A 132 21.46 3.84 -27.23
C ARG A 132 19.97 3.45 -27.22
N SER A 133 19.48 2.62 -26.29
CA SER A 133 18.05 2.31 -26.15
C SER A 133 17.73 1.67 -24.80
N THR A 134 16.57 2.03 -24.23
CA THR A 134 15.96 1.31 -23.10
C THR A 134 15.34 0.03 -23.65
N ILE A 135 15.93 -1.13 -23.37
CA ILE A 135 15.31 -2.42 -23.70
C ILE A 135 14.54 -2.88 -22.45
N LEU A 136 13.22 -2.94 -22.56
CA LEU A 136 12.37 -3.60 -21.58
C LEU A 136 12.55 -5.11 -21.74
N LEU A 137 13.37 -5.71 -20.90
CA LEU A 137 13.37 -7.15 -20.73
C LEU A 137 12.29 -7.49 -19.71
N ASN A 138 11.13 -7.93 -20.21
CA ASN A 138 10.22 -8.71 -19.39
C ASN A 138 10.91 -10.04 -19.10
N MET A 139 11.37 -10.24 -17.86
CA MET A 139 11.74 -11.57 -17.41
C MET A 139 10.46 -12.40 -17.32
N VAL A 140 10.39 -13.43 -18.17
CA VAL A 140 9.65 -14.67 -17.92
C VAL A 140 10.67 -15.71 -17.52
#